data_AF-A0A5K0X7A4-F1
#
_entry.id   AF-A0A5K0X7A4-F1
#
_cell.length_a   1.000
_cell.length_b   1.000
_cell.length_c   1.000
_cell.angle_alpha   90.00
_cell.angle_beta   90.00
_cell.angle_gamma   90.00
#
_symmetry.space_group_name_H-M   'P 1'
#
loop_
_entity.id
_entity.type
_entity.pdbx_description
1 polymer ?
#
loop_
_entity_poly.entity_id
_entity_poly.type
_entity_poly.pdbx_seq_one_letter_code
_entity_poly.pdbx_strand_id
1 'polypeptide(L)'
;DLKKVVAQETGLEPQEQRLLFRGKEKDNHECLHMVGVKDMSKVILLEDPASKERKLEQMRKDQGISSACEAVGQVRGQVDKLSEK
;
A
#
# COMPACT_ATOMS: atom_id res chain seq x y z
N ASP A 1 -17.77 3.96 -3.08
CA ASP A 1 -16.98 2.72 -3.10
C ASP A 1 -16.60 2.38 -1.67
N LEU A 2 -17.03 1.24 -1.12
CA LEU A 2 -16.82 0.95 0.31
C LEU A 2 -15.34 0.80 0.65
N LYS A 3 -14.53 0.20 -0.24
CA LYS A 3 -13.10 0.00 0.02
C LYS A 3 -12.35 1.31 0.11
N LYS A 4 -12.74 2.32 -0.68
CA LYS A 4 -12.18 3.68 -0.54
C LYS A 4 -12.51 4.32 0.81
N VAL A 5 -13.75 4.22 1.27
CA VAL A 5 -14.15 4.76 2.58
C VAL A 5 -13.41 4.03 3.71
N VAL A 6 -13.36 2.70 3.64
CA VAL A 6 -12.60 1.89 4.59
C VAL A 6 -11.11 2.23 4.54
N ALA A 7 -10.54 2.54 3.37
CA ALA A 7 -9.15 2.93 3.23
C ALA A 7 -8.85 4.26 3.92
N GLN A 8 -9.77 5.22 3.83
CA GLN A 8 -9.64 6.51 4.51
C GLN A 8 -9.69 6.34 6.04
N GLU A 9 -10.56 5.48 6.55
CA GLU A 9 -10.74 5.28 7.99
C GLU A 9 -9.66 4.38 8.61
N THR A 10 -9.17 3.36 7.88
CA THR A 10 -8.25 2.35 8.39
C THR A 10 -6.80 2.52 7.93
N GLY A 11 -6.57 3.33 6.89
CA GLY A 11 -5.25 3.48 6.26
C GLY A 11 -4.80 2.28 5.43
N LEU A 12 -5.62 1.23 5.30
CA LEU A 12 -5.33 0.07 4.46
C LEU A 12 -5.68 0.37 3.00
N GLU A 13 -4.79 0.09 2.06
CA GLU A 13 -5.12 0.28 0.65
C GLU A 13 -6.20 -0.72 0.20
N PRO A 14 -7.04 -0.40 -0.80
CA PRO A 14 -8.12 -1.29 -1.27
C PRO A 14 -7.66 -2.72 -1.62
N GLN A 15 -6.42 -2.87 -2.10
CA GLN A 15 -5.78 -4.14 -2.43
C GLN A 15 -5.42 -4.99 -1.21
N GLU A 16 -5.32 -4.38 -0.03
CA GLU A 16 -4.97 -5.04 1.24
C GLU A 16 -6.21 -5.39 2.06
N GLN A 17 -7.40 -4.94 1.61
CA GLN A 17 -8.65 -5.11 2.32
C GLN A 17 -9.41 -6.34 1.83
N ARG A 18 -9.66 -7.30 2.73
CA ARG A 18 -10.57 -8.44 2.51
C ARG A 18 -11.86 -8.19 3.28
N LEU A 19 -12.93 -7.87 2.56
CA LEU A 19 -14.23 -7.58 3.16
C LEU A 19 -15.10 -8.84 3.17
N LEU A 20 -15.65 -9.17 4.33
CA LEU A 20 -16.59 -10.27 4.51
C LEU A 20 -17.97 -9.73 4.88
N PHE A 21 -18.97 -10.16 4.11
CA PHE A 21 -20.37 -9.92 4.43
C PHE A 21 -21.09 -11.26 4.54
N ARG A 22 -21.73 -11.51 5.70
CA ARG A 22 -22.42 -12.79 6.00
C ARG A 22 -21.53 -14.03 5.80
N GLY A 23 -20.25 -13.95 6.15
CA GLY A 23 -19.30 -15.06 6.05
C GLY A 23 -18.82 -15.37 4.63
N LYS A 24 -19.18 -14.56 3.62
CA LYS A 24 -18.62 -14.67 2.27
C LYS A 24 -17.59 -13.57 2.03
N GLU A 25 -16.39 -13.99 1.62
CA GLU A 25 -15.36 -13.08 1.11
C GLU A 25 -15.84 -12.43 -0.19
N LYS A 26 -15.61 -11.12 -0.30
CA LYS A 26 -16.04 -10.31 -1.43
C LYS A 26 -14.84 -9.72 -2.15
N ASP A 27 -14.84 -9.92 -3.46
CA ASP A 27 -13.74 -9.56 -4.34
C ASP A 27 -13.78 -8.07 -4.72
N ASN A 28 -12.65 -7.54 -5.21
CA ASN A 28 -12.50 -6.12 -5.55
C ASN A 28 -13.49 -5.62 -6.60
N HIS A 29 -14.00 -6.52 -7.45
CA HIS A 29 -14.90 -6.20 -8.56
C HIS A 29 -16.39 -6.38 -8.23
N GLU A 30 -16.74 -6.92 -7.07
CA GLU A 30 -18.14 -7.13 -6.71
C GLU A 30 -18.75 -5.87 -6.09
N CYS A 31 -19.59 -5.20 -6.86
CA CYS A 31 -20.37 -4.09 -6.37
C CYS A 31 -21.29 -4.53 -5.21
N LEU A 32 -20.98 -4.10 -3.99
CA LEU A 32 -21.65 -4.51 -2.74
C LEU A 32 -23.17 -4.28 -2.71
N HIS A 33 -23.67 -3.32 -3.49
CA HIS A 33 -25.12 -3.11 -3.66
C HIS A 33 -25.82 -4.30 -4.34
N MET A 34 -25.11 -5.10 -5.15
CA MET A 34 -25.64 -6.35 -5.72
C MET A 34 -25.68 -7.50 -4.70
N VAL A 35 -24.96 -7.37 -3.58
CA VAL A 35 -24.78 -8.42 -2.55
C VAL A 35 -25.74 -8.22 -1.37
N GLY A 36 -26.63 -7.23 -1.44
CA GLY A 36 -27.64 -6.97 -0.41
C GLY A 36 -27.10 -6.25 0.84
N VAL A 37 -25.95 -5.58 0.73
CA VAL A 37 -25.50 -4.62 1.76
C VAL A 37 -26.47 -3.44 1.73
N LYS A 38 -27.30 -3.34 2.77
CA LYS A 38 -28.24 -2.24 3.00
C LYS A 38 -27.76 -1.36 4.15
N ASP A 39 -28.46 -0.27 4.40
CA ASP A 39 -28.27 0.56 5.58
C ASP A 39 -28.16 -0.29 6.87
N MET A 40 -27.21 0.07 7.74
CA MET A 40 -26.86 -0.64 8.99
C MET A 40 -26.29 -2.07 8.84
N SER A 41 -25.93 -2.50 7.63
CA SER A 41 -25.26 -3.78 7.44
C SER A 41 -23.86 -3.78 8.06
N LYS A 42 -23.54 -4.82 8.84
CA LYS A 42 -22.19 -5.02 9.39
C LYS A 42 -21.33 -5.77 8.39
N VAL A 43 -20.12 -5.27 8.16
CA VAL A 43 -19.09 -5.88 7.32
C VAL A 43 -17.86 -6.13 8.20
N ILE A 44 -17.20 -7.27 8.00
CA ILE A 44 -15.93 -7.59 8.67
C ILE A 44 -14.80 -7.25 7.72
N LEU A 45 -13.81 -6.50 8.19
CA LEU A 45 -12.58 -6.21 7.47
C LEU A 45 -11.46 -7.12 8.00
N LEU A 46 -10.82 -7.83 7.09
CA LEU A 46 -9.58 -8.57 7.33
C LEU A 46 -8.46 -7.94 6.51
N GLU A 47 -7.29 -7.78 7.13
CA GLU A 47 -6.07 -7.37 6.44
C GLU A 47 -5.48 -8.57 5.69
N ASP A 48 -5.14 -8.39 4.42
CA ASP A 48 -4.46 -9.42 3.65
C ASP A 48 -2.99 -9.56 4.10
N PRO A 49 -2.57 -10.72 4.61
CA PRO A 49 -1.23 -10.90 5.18
C PRO A 49 -0.10 -10.78 4.14
N ALA A 50 -0.38 -11.03 2.85
CA ALA A 50 0.61 -10.86 1.79
C ALA A 50 0.95 -9.36 1.57
N SER A 51 0.08 -8.46 2.02
CA SER A 51 0.33 -7.01 1.92
C SER A 51 1.45 -6.53 2.84
N LYS A 52 1.62 -7.17 4.00
CA LYS A 52 2.73 -6.88 4.92
C LYS A 52 4.08 -7.20 4.30
N GLU A 53 4.15 -8.34 3.61
CA GLU A 53 5.36 -8.78 2.90
C GLU A 53 5.69 -7.82 1.75
N ARG A 54 4.69 -7.43 0.93
CA ARG A 54 4.89 -6.47 -0.17
C ARG A 54 5.41 -5.12 0.33
N LYS A 55 4.86 -4.59 1.43
CA LYS A 55 5.33 -3.34 2.03
C LYS A 55 6.78 -3.44 2.50
N LEU A 56 7.15 -4.54 3.17
CA LEU A 56 8.52 -4.76 3.63
C LEU A 56 9.51 -4.85 2.46
N GLU A 57 9.15 -5.57 1.41
CA GLU A 57 9.98 -5.69 0.20
C GLU A 57 10.14 -4.35 -0.52
N GLN A 58 9.09 -3.53 -0.58
CA GLN A 58 9.15 -2.18 -1.14
C GLN A 58 10.11 -1.29 -0.33
N MET A 59 9.99 -1.29 1.00
CA MET A 59 10.88 -0.51 1.87
C MET A 59 12.36 -0.89 1.69
N ARG A 60 12.66 -2.19 1.51
CA ARG A 60 14.03 -2.64 1.24
C ARG A 60 14.56 -2.13 -0.10
N LYS A 61 13.74 -2.14 -1.15
CA LYS A 61 14.11 -1.58 -2.45
C LYS A 61 14.37 -0.08 -2.36
N ASP A 62 13.49 0.65 -1.68
CA ASP A 62 13.62 2.10 -1.50
C ASP A 62 14.88 2.47 -0.72
N GLN A 63 15.23 1.69 0.31
CA GLN A 63 16.49 1.84 1.05
C GLN A 63 17.72 1.60 0.14
N GLY A 64 17.65 0.60 -0.74
CA GLY A 64 18.70 0.35 -1.74
C GLY A 64 18.87 1.52 -2.70
N ILE A 65 17.77 2.09 -3.20
CA ILE A 65 17.80 3.24 -4.09
C ILE A 65 18.35 4.48 -3.36
N SER A 66 17.90 4.73 -2.13
CA SER A 66 18.37 5.87 -1.33
C SER A 66 19.87 5.81 -1.08
N SER A 67 20.41 4.65 -0.72
CA SER A 67 21.86 4.50 -0.48
C SER A 67 22.68 4.67 -1.76
N ALA A 68 22.20 4.16 -2.90
CA ALA A 68 22.83 4.40 -4.19
C ALA A 68 22.81 5.89 -4.58
N CYS A 69 21.69 6.59 -4.39
CA CYS A 69 21.60 8.02 -4.63
C CYS A 69 22.55 8.83 -3.73
N GLU A 70 22.69 8.46 -2.47
CA GLU A 70 23.65 9.10 -1.54
C GLU A 70 25.09 8.91 -2.02
N ALA A 71 25.46 7.68 -2.40
CA ALA A 71 26.80 7.37 -2.92
C ALA A 71 27.12 8.16 -4.20
N VAL A 72 26.17 8.22 -5.14
CA VAL A 72 26.31 9.02 -6.36
C VAL A 72 26.45 10.51 -6.03
N GLY A 73 25.68 11.02 -5.06
CA GLY A 73 25.79 12.40 -4.59
C GLY A 73 27.15 12.73 -4.00
N GLN A 74 27.73 11.83 -3.19
CA GLN A 74 29.09 12.00 -2.66
C GLN A 74 30.15 12.01 -3.76
N VAL A 75 30.06 11.09 -4.73
CA VAL A 75 31.00 11.05 -5.84
C VAL A 75 30.91 12.33 -6.66
N ARG A 76 29.69 12.80 -6.97
CA ARG A 76 29.48 14.05 -7.71
C ARG A 76 30.11 15.24 -7.00
N GLY A 77 29.84 15.40 -5.69
CA GLY A 77 30.43 16.49 -4.91
C GLY A 77 31.96 16.46 -4.84
N GLN A 78 32.57 15.27 -4.86
CA GLN A 78 34.02 15.14 -4.95
C GLN A 78 34.56 15.54 -6.34
N VAL A 79 33.86 15.17 -7.41
CA VAL A 79 34.21 15.54 -8.79
C VAL A 79 34.11 17.06 -8.98
N ASP A 80 33.02 17.68 -8.52
CA ASP A 80 32.82 19.13 -8.61
C ASP A 80 34.00 19.88 -7.95
N LYS A 81 34.34 19.49 -6.71
CA LYS A 81 35.48 20.06 -5.96
C LYS A 81 36.84 19.87 -6.64
N LEU A 82 37.03 18.78 -7.40
CA LEU A 82 38.26 18.51 -8.14
C LEU A 82 38.32 19.31 -9.45
N SER A 83 37.18 19.58 -10.07
CA SER A 83 37.08 20.35 -11.31
C SER A 83 37.25 21.85 -11.12
N GLU A 84 37.09 22.36 -9.90
CA GLU A 84 37.31 23.77 -9.55
C GLU A 84 38.79 24.12 -9.26
N LYS A 85 39.71 23.17 -9.48
CA LYS A 85 41.18 23.35 -9.40
C LYS A 85 41.81 23.37 -10.79
#